data_AF-A0A7R9VQF9-F1
#
_entry.id   AF-A0A7R9VQF9-F1
#
_cell.length_a   1.000
_cell.length_b   1.000
_cell.length_c   1.000
_cell.angle_alpha   90.00
_cell.angle_beta   90.00
_cell.angle_gamma   90.00
#
_symmetry.space_group_name_H-M   'P 1'
#
loop_
_entity.id
_entity.type
_entity.pdbx_description
1 polymer ?
#
loop_
_entity_poly.entity_id
_entity_poly.type
_entity_poly.pdbx_seq_one_letter_code
_entity_poly.pdbx_strand_id
1 'polypeptide(L)'
;SKNSGNVEPLPATEKRQGGKPISVSGASSSELEILARHHFSSKLQRMSCVVRDASTRGGKTFAVVKGSPEAVGNLLATKPEGYDSASKSLSKSGYRVIALAYKTLGSSSEVEAARDA
;
A
#
# COMPACT_ATOMS: atom_id res chain seq x y z
N SER A 1 -4.62 16.74 43.70
CA SER A 1 -3.38 16.13 43.21
C SER A 1 -3.40 16.15 41.69
N LYS A 2 -2.52 16.93 41.06
CA LYS A 2 -2.52 17.17 39.61
C LYS A 2 -1.96 15.92 38.90
N ASN A 3 -2.78 15.20 38.16
CA ASN A 3 -2.29 14.15 37.25
C ASN A 3 -2.16 14.75 35.84
N SER A 4 -1.16 15.61 35.65
CA SER A 4 -0.71 16.07 34.34
C SER A 4 0.21 15.01 33.75
N GLY A 5 -0.38 13.90 33.29
CA GLY A 5 0.34 12.90 32.50
C GLY A 5 0.45 13.40 31.07
N ASN A 6 1.55 14.06 30.72
CA ASN A 6 1.93 14.19 29.33
C ASN A 6 2.02 12.78 28.74
N VAL A 7 1.11 12.45 27.82
CA VAL A 7 1.20 11.21 27.06
C VAL A 7 2.32 11.41 26.05
N GLU A 8 3.55 11.04 26.43
CA GLU A 8 4.64 10.93 25.46
C GLU A 8 4.25 9.87 24.42
N PRO A 9 4.21 10.23 23.12
CA PRO A 9 4.02 9.23 22.08
C PRO A 9 5.18 8.24 22.14
N LEU A 10 4.87 6.95 22.29
CA LEU A 10 5.88 5.90 22.26
C LEU A 10 6.79 6.05 21.03
N PRO A 11 8.11 5.83 21.17
CA PRO A 11 9.04 5.95 20.06
C PRO A 11 8.60 5.05 18.91
N ALA A 12 8.62 5.58 17.68
CA ALA A 12 8.12 4.94 16.47
C ALA A 12 8.79 3.59 16.12
N THR A 13 9.84 3.21 16.87
CA THR A 13 10.72 2.06 16.63
C THR A 13 10.34 0.82 17.45
N GLU A 14 9.44 0.92 18.43
CA GLU A 14 8.98 -0.28 19.15
C GLU A 14 8.11 -1.15 18.24
N LYS A 15 8.47 -2.43 18.10
CA LYS A 15 7.64 -3.44 17.43
C LYS A 15 6.30 -3.53 18.16
N ARG A 16 5.29 -2.84 17.64
CA ARG A 16 3.91 -2.95 18.14
C ARG A 16 3.44 -4.38 17.96
N GLN A 17 2.67 -4.89 18.93
CA GLN A 17 1.98 -6.17 18.79
C GLN A 17 1.19 -6.14 17.48
N GLY A 18 1.41 -7.14 16.62
CA GLY A 18 0.76 -7.22 15.32
C GLY A 18 -0.76 -7.13 15.46
N GLY A 19 -1.41 -6.43 14.53
CA GLY A 19 -2.87 -6.40 14.47
C GLY A 19 -3.44 -7.81 14.33
N LYS A 20 -4.74 -7.99 14.62
CA LYS A 20 -5.42 -9.27 14.37
C LYS A 20 -5.18 -9.68 12.90
N PRO A 21 -4.80 -10.94 12.64
CA PRO A 21 -4.49 -11.40 11.30
C PRO A 21 -5.67 -11.15 10.35
N ILE A 22 -5.38 -10.57 9.19
CA ILE A 22 -6.38 -10.36 8.15
C ILE A 22 -6.55 -11.69 7.43
N SER A 23 -7.74 -12.29 7.57
CA SER A 23 -8.13 -13.49 6.84
C SER A 23 -9.15 -13.11 5.77
N VAL A 24 -8.82 -13.32 4.50
CA VAL A 24 -9.72 -13.09 3.38
C VAL A 24 -9.72 -14.35 2.52
N SER A 25 -10.88 -14.99 2.40
CA SER A 25 -11.14 -16.11 1.48
C SER A 25 -10.11 -17.25 1.53
N GLY A 26 -9.64 -17.63 2.72
CA GLY A 26 -8.71 -18.75 2.92
C GLY A 26 -7.22 -18.39 2.84
N ALA A 27 -6.86 -17.15 2.52
CA ALA A 27 -5.50 -16.63 2.64
C ALA A 27 -5.36 -15.84 3.96
N SER A 28 -4.38 -16.20 4.78
CA SER A 28 -4.02 -15.48 6.00
C SER A 28 -2.62 -14.90 5.87
N SER A 29 -2.50 -13.59 6.13
CA SER A 29 -1.21 -12.93 6.32
C SER A 29 -1.21 -12.33 7.72
N SER A 30 -0.41 -12.91 8.61
CA SER A 30 -0.27 -12.44 9.99
C SER A 30 0.79 -11.36 10.16
N GLU A 31 1.77 -11.28 9.24
CA GLU A 31 2.89 -10.35 9.32
C GLU A 31 3.31 -9.88 7.93
N LEU A 32 3.38 -8.56 7.74
CA LEU A 32 3.88 -7.92 6.54
C LEU A 32 5.09 -7.06 6.90
N GLU A 33 6.16 -7.25 6.15
CA GLU A 33 7.36 -6.44 6.25
C GLU A 33 7.36 -5.38 5.15
N ILE A 34 7.69 -4.14 5.50
CA ILE A 34 7.81 -3.04 4.53
C ILE A 34 9.28 -2.90 4.15
N LEU A 35 9.61 -3.26 2.90
CA LEU A 35 10.97 -3.21 2.35
C LEU A 35 11.36 -1.82 1.83
N ALA A 36 10.38 -1.06 1.34
CA ALA A 36 10.55 0.32 0.90
C ALA A 36 9.21 1.08 0.98
N ARG A 37 9.27 2.39 1.26
CA ARG A 37 8.14 3.31 1.16
C ARG A 37 8.49 4.47 0.27
N HIS A 38 7.72 4.63 -0.79
CA HIS A 38 7.77 5.77 -1.69
C HIS A 38 6.67 6.73 -1.27
N HIS A 39 7.09 7.83 -0.63
CA HIS A 39 6.16 8.81 -0.10
C HIS A 39 5.30 9.43 -1.20
N PHE A 40 4.15 9.96 -0.78
CA PHE A 40 3.24 10.64 -1.70
C PHE A 40 3.94 11.83 -2.35
N SER A 41 3.95 11.84 -3.67
CA SER A 41 4.43 12.97 -4.47
C SER A 41 3.25 13.62 -5.16
N SER A 42 3.07 14.92 -4.98
CA SER A 42 2.01 15.69 -5.67
C SER A 42 2.18 15.65 -7.19
N LYS A 43 3.42 15.66 -7.68
CA LYS A 43 3.75 15.53 -9.11
C LYS A 43 3.31 14.17 -9.67
N LEU A 44 3.47 13.10 -8.91
CA LEU A 44 3.09 11.74 -9.34
C LEU A 44 1.64 11.38 -8.99
N GLN A 45 1.01 12.14 -8.08
CA GLN A 45 -0.34 11.92 -7.55
C GLN A 45 -0.55 10.51 -6.96
N ARG A 46 0.50 9.89 -6.43
CA ARG A 46 0.47 8.55 -5.86
C ARG A 46 1.54 8.37 -4.79
N MET A 47 1.36 7.32 -3.99
CA MET A 47 2.38 6.73 -3.13
C MET A 47 2.42 5.22 -3.32
N SER A 48 3.59 4.61 -3.12
CA SER A 48 3.75 3.16 -3.25
C SER A 48 4.61 2.59 -2.11
N CYS A 49 4.50 1.28 -1.90
CA CYS A 49 5.35 0.54 -0.99
C CYS A 49 5.79 -0.77 -1.65
N VAL A 50 6.96 -1.25 -1.28
CA VAL A 50 7.37 -2.63 -1.51
C VAL A 50 7.18 -3.38 -0.19
N VAL A 51 6.38 -4.44 -0.22
CA VAL A 51 6.02 -5.23 0.96
C VAL A 51 6.31 -6.70 0.72
N ARG A 52 6.73 -7.40 1.77
CA ARG A 52 6.96 -8.84 1.77
C ARG A 52 6.04 -9.49 2.80
N ASP A 53 5.40 -10.57 2.40
CA ASP A 53 4.72 -11.46 3.34
C ASP A 53 5.76 -12.17 4.20
N ALA A 54 5.78 -11.84 5.50
CA ALA A 54 6.71 -12.41 6.46
C ALA A 54 6.09 -13.56 7.27
N SER A 55 4.83 -13.92 7.01
CA SER A 55 4.15 -15.01 7.70
C SER A 55 4.73 -16.39 7.38
N THR A 56 5.38 -16.54 6.23
CA THR A 56 5.99 -17.79 5.77
C THR A 56 7.41 -17.58 5.27
N ARG A 57 8.27 -18.59 5.44
CA ARG A 57 9.64 -18.55 4.93
C ARG A 57 9.61 -18.56 3.40
N GLY A 58 10.08 -17.48 2.77
CA GLY A 58 10.00 -17.29 1.32
C GLY A 58 8.68 -16.70 0.85
N GLY A 59 7.96 -15.98 1.71
CA GLY A 59 6.72 -15.30 1.35
C GLY A 59 6.87 -14.33 0.16
N LYS A 60 5.75 -14.10 -0.52
CA LYS A 60 5.70 -13.30 -1.75
C LYS A 60 6.01 -11.83 -1.47
N THR A 61 6.65 -11.19 -2.43
CA THR A 61 6.91 -9.74 -2.40
C THR A 61 6.00 -9.03 -3.39
N PHE A 62 5.48 -7.87 -3.01
CA PHE A 62 4.55 -7.09 -3.80
C PHE A 62 4.98 -5.62 -3.83
N ALA A 63 4.87 -5.00 -5.00
CA ALA A 63 4.78 -3.56 -5.11
C ALA A 63 3.30 -3.17 -5.05
N VAL A 64 2.92 -2.32 -4.10
CA VAL A 64 1.55 -1.85 -3.91
C VAL A 64 1.51 -0.33 -4.09
N VAL A 65 0.43 0.19 -4.66
CA VAL A 65 0.27 1.62 -4.93
C VAL A 65 -1.12 2.10 -4.58
N LYS A 66 -1.21 3.35 -4.10
CA LYS A 66 -2.46 4.10 -4.00
C LYS A 66 -2.28 5.51 -4.57
N GLY A 67 -3.27 6.01 -5.30
CA GLY A 67 -3.19 7.32 -5.93
C GLY A 67 -4.48 7.76 -6.61
N SER A 68 -4.38 8.84 -7.39
CA SER A 68 -5.48 9.25 -8.26
C SER A 68 -5.78 8.16 -9.31
N PRO A 69 -7.04 8.00 -9.73
CA PRO A 69 -7.40 7.05 -10.77
C PRO A 69 -6.61 7.25 -12.07
N GLU A 70 -6.32 8.49 -12.45
CA GLU A 70 -5.56 8.82 -13.65
C GLU A 70 -4.10 8.37 -13.50
N ALA A 71 -3.48 8.63 -12.34
CA ALA A 71 -2.09 8.25 -12.09
C ALA A 71 -1.90 6.73 -11.98
N VAL A 72 -2.83 6.03 -11.33
CA VAL A 72 -2.78 4.56 -11.22
C VAL A 72 -3.16 3.91 -12.55
N GLY A 73 -4.15 4.45 -13.26
CA GLY A 73 -4.60 3.93 -14.56
C GLY A 73 -3.49 3.89 -15.61
N ASN A 74 -2.54 4.83 -15.56
CA ASN A 74 -1.36 4.84 -16.44
C ASN A 74 -0.31 3.75 -16.12
N LEU A 75 -0.40 3.12 -14.95
CA LEU A 75 0.52 2.06 -14.51
C LEU A 75 -0.04 0.65 -14.74
N LEU A 76 -1.34 0.52 -15.04
CA LEU A 76 -1.98 -0.77 -15.23
C LEU A 76 -1.55 -1.39 -16.55
N ALA A 77 -1.03 -2.62 -16.51
CA ALA A 77 -0.74 -3.39 -17.72
C ALA A 77 -2.00 -3.64 -18.55
N THR A 78 -3.14 -3.82 -17.88
CA THR A 78 -4.46 -3.93 -18.51
C THR A 78 -5.44 -3.15 -17.66
N LYS A 79 -5.99 -2.07 -18.23
CA LYS A 79 -7.02 -1.27 -17.57
C LYS A 79 -8.37 -1.98 -17.71
N PRO A 80 -9.11 -2.26 -16.62
CA PRO A 80 -10.43 -2.87 -16.70
C PRO A 80 -11.42 -2.01 -17.48
N GLU A 81 -12.40 -2.65 -18.12
CA GLU A 81 -13.50 -1.96 -18.78
C GLU A 81 -14.28 -1.10 -17.76
N GLY A 82 -14.64 0.11 -18.16
CA GLY A 82 -15.39 1.05 -17.32
C GLY A 82 -14.59 1.71 -16.20
N TYR A 83 -13.28 1.47 -16.07
CA TYR A 83 -12.44 2.09 -15.04
C TYR A 83 -12.52 3.63 -15.07
N ASP A 84 -12.31 4.23 -16.25
CA ASP A 84 -12.29 5.69 -16.41
C ASP A 84 -13.70 6.30 -16.26
N SER A 85 -14.73 5.61 -16.76
CA SER A 85 -16.12 6.08 -16.66
C SER A 85 -16.63 6.06 -15.21
N ALA A 86 -16.34 4.99 -14.47
CA ALA A 86 -16.68 4.88 -13.05
C ALA A 86 -15.97 5.95 -12.21
N SER A 87 -14.65 6.10 -12.39
CA SER A 87 -13.86 7.15 -11.74
C SER A 87 -14.46 8.55 -11.98
N LYS A 88 -14.75 8.87 -13.25
CA LYS A 88 -15.33 10.15 -13.64
C LYS A 88 -16.72 10.35 -13.06
N SER A 89 -17.57 9.32 -13.03
CA SER A 89 -18.92 9.41 -12.47
C SER A 89 -18.89 9.70 -10.98
N LEU A 90 -18.10 8.94 -10.22
CA LEU A 90 -17.94 9.15 -8.78
C LEU A 90 -17.36 10.53 -8.45
N SER A 91 -16.37 10.97 -9.23
CA SER A 91 -15.77 12.31 -9.06
C SER A 91 -16.78 13.43 -9.32
N LYS A 92 -17.63 13.30 -10.35
CA LYS A 92 -18.72 14.25 -10.64
C LYS A 92 -19.77 14.32 -9.52
N SER A 93 -19.99 13.22 -8.82
CA SER A 93 -20.85 13.18 -7.64
C SER A 93 -20.20 13.75 -6.37
N GLY A 94 -18.96 14.28 -6.47
CA GLY A 94 -18.25 14.90 -5.35
C GLY A 94 -17.45 13.92 -4.49
N TYR A 95 -17.32 12.65 -4.89
CA TYR A 95 -16.52 11.69 -4.13
C TYR A 95 -15.03 11.85 -4.41
N ARG A 96 -14.22 11.68 -3.36
CA ARG A 96 -12.77 11.58 -3.48
C ARG A 96 -12.38 10.15 -3.84
N VAL A 97 -12.21 9.89 -5.14
CA VAL A 97 -11.85 8.56 -5.65
C VAL A 97 -10.36 8.30 -5.44
N ILE A 98 -10.03 7.12 -4.92
CA ILE A 98 -8.65 6.62 -4.79
C ILE A 98 -8.58 5.28 -5.48
N ALA A 99 -7.63 5.13 -6.39
CA ALA A 99 -7.35 3.86 -7.03
C ALA A 99 -6.22 3.13 -6.31
N LEU A 100 -6.34 1.80 -6.26
CA LEU A 100 -5.35 0.88 -5.71
C LEU A 100 -4.92 -0.10 -6.79
N ALA A 101 -3.64 -0.45 -6.80
CA ALA A 101 -3.13 -1.51 -7.65
C ALA A 101 -1.95 -2.21 -6.96
N TYR A 102 -1.63 -3.41 -7.44
CA TYR A 102 -0.47 -4.16 -6.97
C TYR A 102 0.19 -4.91 -8.13
N LYS A 103 1.47 -5.24 -7.96
CA LYS A 103 2.25 -6.13 -8.81
C LYS A 103 3.01 -7.12 -7.93
N THR A 104 2.93 -8.41 -8.24
CA THR A 104 3.78 -9.43 -7.60
C THR A 104 5.19 -9.36 -8.19
N LEU A 105 6.22 -9.37 -7.33
CA LEU A 105 7.63 -9.33 -7.73
C LEU A 105 8.21 -10.73 -7.60
N GLY A 106 8.68 -11.31 -8.70
CA GLY A 106 9.08 -12.71 -8.78
C GLY A 106 10.57 -12.96 -8.60
N SER A 107 11.41 -11.95 -8.86
CA SER A 107 12.86 -12.07 -8.77
C SER A 107 13.48 -11.06 -7.82
N SER A 108 14.66 -11.39 -7.28
CA SER A 108 15.43 -10.45 -6.45
C SER A 108 15.75 -9.15 -7.20
N SER A 109 16.00 -9.23 -8.51
CA SER A 109 16.26 -8.04 -9.33
C SER A 109 15.02 -7.15 -9.44
N GLU A 110 13.81 -7.73 -9.62
CA GLU A 110 12.56 -6.96 -9.62
C GLU A 110 12.28 -6.32 -8.26
N VAL A 111 12.63 -6.99 -7.16
CA VAL A 111 12.47 -6.45 -5.81
C VAL A 111 13.37 -5.24 -5.61
N GLU A 112 14.67 -5.35 -5.91
CA GLU A 112 15.59 -4.23 -5.75
C GLU A 112 15.22 -3.06 -6.67
N ALA A 113 14.89 -3.31 -7.94
CA ALA A 113 14.42 -2.27 -8.86
C ALA A 113 13.16 -1.54 -8.35
N ALA A 114 12.25 -2.24 -7.67
CA ALA A 114 11.06 -1.62 -7.09
C ALA A 114 11.35 -0.82 -5.81
N ARG A 115 12.42 -1.15 -5.08
CA ARG A 115 12.83 -0.43 -3.86
C ARG A 115 13.47 0.91 -4.20
N ASP A 116 14.17 0.99 -5.33
CA ASP A 116 14.89 2.19 -5.77
C ASP A 116 14.08 3.12 -6.70
N ALA A 117 12.82 2.77 -6.98
CA ALA A 117 11.95 3.42 -7.97
C ALA A 117 11.43 4.83 -7.62
#